data_AF-A0AA92VTM1-F1
#
_entry.id   AF-A0AA92VTM1-F1
#
_cell.length_a   1.000
_cell.length_b   1.000
_cell.length_c   1.000
_cell.angle_alpha   90.00
_cell.angle_beta   90.00
_cell.angle_gamma   90.00
#
_symmetry.space_group_name_H-M   'P 1'
#
loop_
_entity.id
_entity.type
_entity.pdbx_description
1 polymer ?
#
loop_
_entity_poly.entity_id
_entity_poly.type
_entity_poly.pdbx_seq_one_letter_code
_entity_poly.pdbx_strand_id
1 'polypeptide(L)'
;MADDSQIVLYQPDESISLQVKIEEDTVWLTQAQMVELFGSSKANISEHITNIYQQGELVQSATVRKFRTVRKEGNRMVTRNMDYYNLDMIISVGFRVNSHQGIRFRQWANNVLKEYLLRGYAVHQQMLQMEHRIDSKLMLQHDEMQRIKDTQAKQQQQLDFFIRTSTPPAEMVFFEGDFYTARVALENLVRSANHRVIIIDGYVSSLTLSVLDVRKPEVSATVYTIGVGQGMQRLMDEHDRLFPDNHIDIRKWRNESHDRWLIIDDTLYHCGHSLNANGGHKISAITLMGTSPEVILSKVE
;
A
#
# COMPACT_ATOMS: atom_id res chain seq x y z
N MET A 1 8.60 13.93 -53.31
CA MET A 1 8.71 15.39 -53.18
C MET A 1 9.12 15.63 -51.75
N ALA A 2 10.36 16.06 -51.52
CA ALA A 2 10.86 16.28 -50.17
C ALA A 2 10.27 17.59 -49.65
N ASP A 3 9.70 17.52 -48.46
CA ASP A 3 9.11 18.64 -47.74
C ASP A 3 10.23 19.63 -47.42
N ASP A 4 10.34 20.73 -48.18
CA ASP A 4 11.24 21.84 -47.88
C ASP A 4 10.68 22.56 -46.65
N SER A 5 11.03 22.05 -45.47
CA SER A 5 10.65 22.62 -44.18
C SER A 5 11.24 24.04 -44.08
N GLN A 6 10.45 25.05 -44.46
CA GLN A 6 10.81 26.45 -44.27
C GLN A 6 10.73 26.79 -42.77
N ILE A 7 11.87 26.71 -42.08
CA ILE A 7 12.01 27.30 -40.76
C ILE A 7 12.80 28.60 -40.90
N VAL A 8 12.17 29.72 -40.53
CA VAL A 8 12.82 31.02 -40.40
C VAL A 8 13.70 30.97 -39.16
N LEU A 9 14.99 30.66 -39.34
CA LEU A 9 15.96 30.77 -38.27
C LEU A 9 16.49 32.21 -38.25
N TYR A 10 16.18 32.92 -37.16
CA TYR A 10 16.74 34.22 -36.73
C TYR A 10 15.98 35.49 -37.17
N GLN A 11 15.19 36.07 -36.25
CA GLN A 11 14.73 37.47 -36.33
C GLN A 11 14.97 38.20 -35.00
N PRO A 12 16.02 39.02 -34.91
CA PRO A 12 16.03 40.14 -33.98
C PRO A 12 15.14 41.26 -34.53
N ASP A 13 15.20 41.56 -35.84
CA ASP A 13 14.57 42.74 -36.45
C ASP A 13 14.06 42.48 -37.90
N GLU A 14 13.35 41.37 -38.13
CA GLU A 14 12.51 41.07 -39.32
C GLU A 14 13.14 40.88 -40.73
N SER A 15 14.44 41.10 -40.97
CA SER A 15 14.95 41.27 -42.36
C SER A 15 15.63 40.08 -43.06
N ILE A 16 15.92 38.95 -42.40
CA ILE A 16 16.61 37.81 -43.04
C ILE A 16 15.73 36.55 -42.95
N SER A 17 15.33 36.03 -44.11
CA SER A 17 14.63 34.74 -44.24
C SER A 17 15.54 33.75 -44.95
N LEU A 18 16.09 32.81 -44.20
CA LEU A 18 17.00 31.81 -44.74
C LEU A 18 16.30 30.45 -44.79
N GLN A 19 16.28 29.81 -45.95
CA GLN A 19 15.82 28.42 -46.04
C GLN A 19 16.87 27.50 -45.45
N VAL A 20 16.56 26.83 -44.35
CA VAL A 20 17.51 25.94 -43.66
C VAL A 20 17.11 24.49 -43.86
N LYS A 21 18.10 23.60 -43.90
CA LYS A 21 17.83 22.16 -43.91
C LYS A 21 17.93 21.63 -42.49
N ILE A 22 16.95 20.84 -42.05
CA ILE A 22 16.93 20.20 -40.73
C ILE A 22 16.95 18.69 -40.94
N GLU A 23 17.93 18.02 -40.36
CA GLU A 23 18.10 16.57 -40.45
C GLU A 23 18.91 16.10 -39.25
N GLU A 24 18.52 14.97 -38.63
CA GLU A 24 19.15 14.44 -37.41
C GLU A 24 19.21 15.44 -36.25
N ASP A 25 18.09 16.13 -35.99
CA ASP A 25 17.95 17.12 -34.90
C ASP A 25 18.98 18.27 -34.92
N THR A 26 19.61 18.51 -36.07
CA THR A 26 20.53 19.65 -36.26
C THR A 26 20.18 20.45 -37.51
N VAL A 27 20.67 21.69 -37.53
CA VAL A 27 20.50 22.63 -38.63
C VAL A 27 21.72 22.55 -39.54
N TRP A 28 21.48 22.47 -40.84
CA TRP A 28 22.50 22.37 -41.86
C TRP A 28 22.46 23.59 -42.79
N LEU A 29 23.59 24.28 -42.91
CA LEU A 29 23.76 25.43 -43.80
C LEU A 29 24.89 25.23 -44.79
N THR A 30 24.69 25.68 -46.03
CA THR A 30 25.77 25.85 -46.99
C THR A 30 26.65 27.04 -46.60
N GLN A 31 27.87 27.07 -47.15
CA GLN A 31 28.75 28.24 -46.96
C GLN A 31 28.10 29.55 -47.45
N ALA A 32 27.34 29.51 -48.54
CA ALA A 32 26.66 30.69 -49.07
C ALA A 32 25.58 31.21 -48.11
N GLN A 33 24.88 30.29 -47.44
CA GLN A 33 23.89 30.63 -46.42
C GLN A 33 24.54 31.22 -45.16
N MET A 34 25.72 30.73 -44.75
CA MET A 34 26.47 31.34 -43.64
C MET A 34 26.99 32.75 -43.99
N VAL A 35 27.35 32.98 -45.24
CA VAL A 35 27.72 34.32 -45.76
C VAL A 35 26.57 35.30 -45.60
N GLU A 36 25.36 34.89 -45.96
CA GLU A 36 24.13 35.67 -45.82
C GLU A 36 23.76 35.89 -44.35
N LEU A 37 23.71 34.81 -43.55
CA LEU A 37 23.37 34.83 -42.13
C LEU A 37 24.28 35.79 -41.34
N PHE A 38 25.59 35.74 -41.57
CA PHE A 38 26.55 36.53 -40.82
C PHE A 38 26.96 37.82 -41.52
N GLY A 39 26.43 38.14 -42.70
CA GLY A 39 26.80 39.34 -43.46
C GLY A 39 28.32 39.47 -43.64
N SER A 40 28.98 38.39 -44.06
CA SER A 40 30.44 38.32 -44.23
C SER A 40 30.84 38.03 -45.68
N SER A 41 32.13 37.87 -45.97
CA SER A 41 32.59 37.45 -47.30
C SER A 41 32.78 35.93 -47.35
N LYS A 42 32.61 35.33 -48.54
CA LYS A 42 32.87 33.90 -48.74
C LYS A 42 34.30 33.51 -48.34
N ALA A 43 35.27 34.37 -48.66
CA ALA A 43 36.68 34.15 -48.30
C ALA A 43 36.87 34.09 -46.77
N ASN A 44 36.27 35.03 -46.03
CA ASN A 44 36.36 35.08 -44.57
C ASN A 44 35.69 33.85 -43.92
N ILE A 45 34.53 33.42 -44.42
CA ILE A 45 33.89 32.19 -43.92
C ILE A 45 34.75 30.95 -44.22
N SER A 46 35.34 30.84 -45.43
CA SER A 46 36.28 29.75 -45.76
C SER A 46 37.48 29.72 -44.83
N GLU A 47 38.04 30.89 -44.53
CA GLU A 47 39.19 31.03 -43.65
C GLU A 47 38.85 30.56 -42.23
N HIS A 48 37.72 31.01 -41.66
CA HIS A 48 37.29 30.55 -40.35
C HIS A 48 37.06 29.04 -40.29
N ILE A 49 36.37 28.45 -41.28
CA ILE A 49 36.16 27.00 -41.36
C ILE A 49 37.51 26.26 -41.39
N THR A 50 38.46 26.74 -42.19
CA THR A 50 39.79 26.14 -42.31
C THR A 50 40.53 26.21 -40.97
N ASN A 51 40.52 27.37 -40.32
CA ASN A 51 41.18 27.58 -39.04
C ASN A 51 40.55 26.72 -37.93
N ILE A 52 39.23 26.56 -37.91
CA ILE A 52 38.50 25.68 -36.97
C ILE A 52 39.02 24.24 -37.07
N TYR A 53 39.17 23.73 -38.28
CA TYR A 53 39.70 22.38 -38.49
C TYR A 53 41.20 22.27 -38.17
N GLN A 54 42.00 23.26 -38.56
CA GLN A 54 43.44 23.27 -38.26
C GLN A 54 43.73 23.35 -36.76
N GLN A 55 42.89 24.06 -36.01
CA GLN A 55 42.97 24.17 -34.55
C GLN A 55 42.42 22.93 -33.83
N GLY A 56 41.77 22.01 -34.56
CA GLY A 56 41.17 20.81 -33.98
C GLY A 56 39.95 21.07 -33.10
N GLU A 57 39.30 22.23 -33.22
CA GLU A 57 38.07 22.52 -32.44
C GLU A 57 36.92 21.59 -32.87
N LEU A 58 36.81 21.35 -34.18
CA LEU A 58 35.79 20.47 -34.75
C LEU A 58 36.44 19.43 -35.66
N VAL A 59 35.81 18.26 -35.76
CA VAL A 59 36.24 17.18 -36.65
C VAL A 59 35.43 17.25 -37.94
N GLN A 60 36.11 17.39 -39.08
CA GLN A 60 35.46 17.56 -40.38
C GLN A 60 34.45 16.46 -40.71
N SER A 61 34.76 15.19 -40.43
CA SER A 61 33.85 14.06 -40.70
C SER A 61 32.53 14.12 -39.91
N ALA A 62 32.48 14.87 -38.80
CA ALA A 62 31.28 15.02 -37.98
C ALA A 62 30.45 16.27 -38.36
N THR A 63 31.09 17.31 -38.91
CA THR A 63 30.47 18.63 -39.05
C THR A 63 30.21 19.07 -40.49
N VAL A 64 30.70 18.34 -41.50
CA VAL A 64 30.36 18.58 -42.91
C VAL A 64 29.73 17.35 -43.56
N ARG A 65 28.68 17.57 -44.35
CA ARG A 65 28.03 16.53 -45.17
C ARG A 65 27.75 17.04 -46.57
N LYS A 66 27.81 16.12 -47.54
CA LYS A 66 27.46 16.39 -48.93
C LYS A 66 26.00 16.06 -49.17
N PHE A 67 25.21 17.07 -49.48
CA PHE A 67 23.83 16.87 -49.92
C PHE A 67 23.72 17.07 -51.42
N ARG A 68 22.94 16.18 -52.05
CA ARG A 68 22.62 16.29 -53.46
C ARG A 68 21.53 17.33 -53.63
N THR A 69 21.86 18.44 -54.30
CA THR A 69 20.90 19.52 -54.56
C THR A 69 20.69 19.66 -56.07
N VAL A 70 19.43 19.79 -56.47
CA VAL A 70 19.07 20.06 -57.87
C VAL A 70 18.79 21.55 -58.01
N ARG A 71 19.55 22.24 -58.85
CA ARG A 71 19.34 23.66 -59.16
C ARG A 71 19.05 23.79 -60.66
N LYS A 72 18.15 24.73 -61.01
CA LYS A 72 17.91 25.12 -62.40
C LYS A 72 18.97 26.13 -62.83
N GLU A 73 19.82 25.74 -63.77
CA GLU A 73 20.81 26.62 -64.40
C GLU A 73 20.37 26.85 -65.86
N GLY A 74 19.80 28.02 -66.15
CA GLY A 74 19.15 28.31 -67.44
C GLY A 74 17.94 27.40 -67.71
N ASN A 75 17.97 26.64 -68.82
CA ASN A 75 16.93 25.67 -69.18
C ASN A 75 17.20 24.24 -68.69
N ARG A 76 18.29 23.98 -67.94
CA ARG A 76 18.67 22.63 -67.51
C ARG A 76 18.62 22.48 -66.00
N MET A 77 18.12 21.32 -65.56
CA MET A 77 18.21 20.89 -64.16
C MET A 77 19.57 20.23 -63.94
N VAL A 78 20.41 20.84 -63.13
CA VAL A 78 21.76 20.35 -62.83
C VAL A 78 21.80 19.88 -61.38
N THR A 79 22.28 18.64 -61.20
CA THR A 79 22.45 18.05 -59.87
C THR A 79 23.90 18.21 -59.45
N ARG A 80 24.15 18.82 -58.29
CA ARG A 80 25.49 18.92 -57.68
C ARG A 80 25.44 18.48 -56.22
N ASN A 81 26.55 17.90 -55.77
CA ASN A 81 26.77 17.68 -54.34
C ASN A 81 27.33 18.98 -53.75
N MET A 82 26.60 19.58 -52.81
CA MET A 82 27.05 20.75 -52.07
C MET A 82 27.41 20.36 -50.64
N ASP A 83 28.45 20.99 -50.10
CA ASP A 83 28.85 20.83 -48.71
C ASP A 83 27.93 21.68 -47.82
N TYR A 84 27.37 21.04 -46.80
CA TYR A 84 26.60 21.66 -45.73
C TYR A 84 27.30 21.43 -44.40
N TYR A 85 27.20 22.42 -43.54
CA TYR A 85 27.82 22.48 -42.24
C TYR A 85 26.75 22.47 -41.16
N ASN A 86 26.96 21.66 -40.12
CA ASN A 86 26.01 21.49 -39.03
C ASN A 86 25.98 22.70 -38.08
N LEU A 87 25.10 22.65 -37.08
CA LEU A 87 24.93 23.72 -36.09
C LEU A 87 26.22 24.07 -35.34
N ASP A 88 27.08 23.10 -35.02
CA ASP A 88 28.34 23.35 -34.31
C ASP A 88 29.26 24.24 -35.14
N MET A 89 29.44 23.93 -36.42
CA MET A 89 30.24 24.77 -37.32
C MET A 89 29.63 26.16 -37.49
N ILE A 90 28.30 26.26 -37.61
CA ILE A 90 27.59 27.54 -37.73
C ILE A 90 27.85 28.40 -36.48
N ILE A 91 27.76 27.81 -35.29
CA ILE A 91 28.07 28.48 -34.03
C ILE A 91 29.54 28.91 -34.01
N SER A 92 30.49 28.02 -34.24
CA SER A 92 31.93 28.30 -34.21
C SER A 92 32.34 29.41 -35.18
N VAL A 93 31.71 29.49 -36.36
CA VAL A 93 31.91 30.58 -37.32
C VAL A 93 31.25 31.87 -36.82
N GLY A 94 30.00 31.81 -36.36
CA GLY A 94 29.25 32.98 -35.87
C GLY A 94 29.94 33.69 -34.69
N PHE A 95 30.65 32.94 -33.85
CA PHE A 95 31.46 33.51 -32.77
C PHE A 95 32.75 34.20 -33.25
N ARG A 96 33.26 33.85 -34.44
CA ARG A 96 34.51 34.41 -35.00
C ARG A 96 34.29 35.55 -36.00
N VAL A 97 33.14 35.59 -36.66
CA VAL A 97 32.85 36.64 -37.65
C VAL A 97 32.72 38.01 -36.98
N ASN A 98 33.50 38.97 -37.47
CA ASN A 98 33.43 40.36 -37.03
C ASN A 98 32.50 41.18 -37.94
N SER A 99 31.19 41.03 -37.73
CA SER A 99 30.15 41.79 -38.43
C SER A 99 29.04 42.18 -37.46
N HIS A 100 28.19 43.14 -37.85
CA HIS A 100 27.01 43.52 -37.05
C HIS A 100 26.08 42.31 -36.80
N GLN A 101 25.88 41.47 -37.82
CA GLN A 101 25.09 40.25 -37.69
C GLN A 101 25.77 39.20 -36.78
N GLY A 102 27.09 39.07 -36.85
CA GLY A 102 27.85 38.21 -35.93
C GLY A 102 27.75 38.68 -34.48
N ILE A 103 27.78 39.99 -34.22
CA ILE A 103 27.57 40.56 -32.87
C ILE A 103 26.18 40.20 -32.34
N ARG A 104 25.14 40.41 -33.16
CA ARG A 104 23.75 40.06 -32.80
C ARG A 104 23.61 38.56 -32.53
N PHE A 105 24.21 37.73 -33.38
CA PHE A 105 24.20 36.28 -33.21
C PHE A 105 24.80 35.89 -31.86
N ARG A 106 25.96 36.44 -31.49
CA ARG A 106 26.61 36.18 -30.19
C ARG A 106 25.76 36.66 -29.01
N GLN A 107 25.14 37.83 -29.11
CA GLN A 107 24.24 38.34 -28.07
C GLN A 107 23.04 37.39 -27.86
N TRP A 108 22.42 36.96 -28.96
CA TRP A 108 21.33 36.00 -28.92
C TRP A 108 21.77 34.65 -28.35
N ALA A 109 22.86 34.06 -28.85
CA ALA A 109 23.38 32.78 -28.38
C ALA A 109 23.72 32.79 -26.89
N ASN A 110 24.35 33.87 -26.40
CA ASN A 110 24.66 34.05 -24.98
C ASN A 110 23.40 34.20 -24.12
N ASN A 111 22.38 34.91 -24.61
CA ASN A 111 21.10 35.03 -23.90
C ASN A 111 20.40 33.68 -23.78
N VAL A 112 20.36 32.91 -24.87
CA VAL A 112 19.80 31.55 -24.87
C VAL A 112 20.55 30.66 -23.87
N LEU A 113 21.89 30.65 -23.93
CA LEU A 113 22.71 29.88 -22.98
C LEU A 113 22.44 30.30 -21.52
N LYS A 114 22.39 31.60 -21.24
CA LYS A 114 22.10 32.14 -19.91
C LYS A 114 20.71 31.71 -19.41
N GLU A 115 19.70 31.76 -20.28
CA GLU A 115 18.35 31.34 -19.95
C GLU A 115 18.29 29.84 -19.61
N TYR A 116 18.93 28.99 -20.40
CA TYR A 116 19.01 27.56 -20.12
C TYR A 116 19.77 27.26 -18.83
N LEU A 117 20.87 27.96 -18.55
CA LEU A 117 21.62 27.80 -17.29
C LEU A 117 20.78 28.22 -16.07
N LEU A 118 20.08 29.35 -16.14
CA LEU A 118 19.23 29.84 -15.04
C LEU A 118 18.02 28.94 -14.83
N ARG A 119 17.35 28.50 -15.89
CA ARG A 119 16.24 27.54 -15.81
C ARG A 119 16.71 26.19 -15.29
N GLY A 120 17.85 25.70 -15.77
CA GLY A 120 18.46 24.45 -15.30
C GLY A 120 18.75 24.51 -13.80
N TYR A 121 19.34 25.61 -13.31
CA TYR A 121 19.56 25.82 -11.89
C TYR A 121 18.25 25.86 -11.09
N ALA A 122 17.24 26.59 -11.57
CA ALA A 122 15.94 26.67 -10.89
C ALA A 122 15.23 25.31 -10.81
N VAL A 123 15.24 24.54 -11.91
CA VAL A 123 14.66 23.18 -11.95
C VAL A 123 15.43 22.25 -11.01
N HIS A 124 16.77 22.30 -11.02
CA HIS A 124 17.59 21.48 -10.13
C HIS A 124 17.31 21.80 -8.65
N GLN A 125 17.18 23.07 -8.30
CA GLN A 125 16.86 23.48 -6.93
C GLN A 125 15.46 23.00 -6.49
N GLN A 126 14.47 23.04 -7.40
CA GLN A 126 13.15 22.49 -7.13
C GLN A 126 13.18 20.97 -6.96
N MET A 127 14.00 20.27 -7.75
CA MET A 127 14.18 18.82 -7.66
C MET A 127 14.77 18.41 -6.31
N LEU A 128 15.84 19.07 -5.85
CA LEU A 128 16.44 18.82 -4.53
C LEU A 128 15.45 19.07 -3.39
N GLN A 129 14.64 20.14 -3.47
CA GLN A 129 13.59 20.39 -2.47
C GLN A 129 12.51 19.30 -2.46
N MET A 130 12.16 18.77 -3.64
CA MET A 130 11.20 17.68 -3.76
C MET A 130 11.75 16.38 -3.17
N GLU A 131 13.01 16.06 -3.45
CA GLU A 131 13.73 14.89 -2.91
C GLU A 131 13.72 14.91 -1.38
N HIS A 132 14.14 16.03 -0.76
CA HIS A 132 14.10 16.18 0.70
C HIS A 132 12.70 16.02 1.30
N ARG A 133 11.65 16.50 0.61
CA ARG A 133 10.25 16.32 1.06
C ARG A 133 9.82 14.86 0.98
N ILE A 134 10.20 14.15 -0.08
CA ILE A 134 9.88 12.73 -0.26
C ILE A 134 10.58 11.91 0.81
N ASP A 135 11.88 12.12 1.03
CA ASP A 135 12.65 11.41 2.06
C ASP A 135 12.05 11.61 3.45
N SER A 136 11.71 12.86 3.79
CA SER A 136 11.06 13.19 5.06
C SER A 136 9.74 12.44 5.22
N LYS A 137 8.90 12.38 4.16
CA LYS A 137 7.63 11.67 4.20
C LYS A 137 7.82 10.16 4.31
N LEU A 138 8.78 9.59 3.60
CA LEU A 138 9.11 8.16 3.68
C LEU A 138 9.59 7.76 5.07
N MET A 139 10.39 8.62 5.72
CA MET A 139 10.82 8.40 7.11
C MET A 139 9.64 8.36 8.07
N LEU A 140 8.70 9.31 7.98
CA LEU A 140 7.48 9.31 8.81
C LEU A 140 6.62 8.07 8.56
N GLN A 141 6.44 7.67 7.31
CA GLN A 141 5.70 6.47 6.96
C GLN A 141 6.38 5.19 7.45
N HIS A 142 7.72 5.15 7.46
CA HIS A 142 8.47 4.04 8.03
C HIS A 142 8.20 3.89 9.52
N ASP A 143 8.26 5.00 10.28
CA ASP A 143 7.98 5.00 11.72
C ASP A 143 6.53 4.55 12.02
N GLU A 144 5.55 5.02 11.25
CA GLU A 144 4.16 4.55 11.35
C GLU A 144 4.04 3.05 11.07
N MET A 145 4.71 2.56 10.03
CA MET A 145 4.71 1.15 9.67
C MET A 145 5.33 0.27 10.76
N GLN A 146 6.40 0.72 11.41
CA GLN A 146 6.99 0.01 12.55
C GLN A 146 6.00 -0.08 13.71
N ARG A 147 5.32 1.03 14.05
CA ARG A 147 4.28 1.03 15.11
C ARG A 147 3.13 0.07 14.79
N ILE A 148 2.70 0.01 13.52
CA ILE A 148 1.67 -0.94 13.07
C ILE A 148 2.17 -2.37 13.22
N LYS A 149 3.39 -2.67 12.77
CA LYS A 149 3.99 -4.01 12.92
C LYS A 149 4.10 -4.44 14.38
N ASP A 150 4.54 -3.54 15.27
CA ASP A 150 4.62 -3.81 16.71
C ASP A 150 3.24 -4.09 17.31
N THR A 151 2.23 -3.34 16.89
CA THR A 151 0.85 -3.53 17.34
C THR A 151 0.29 -4.86 16.84
N GLN A 152 0.54 -5.21 15.58
CA GLN A 152 0.16 -6.49 15.00
C GLN A 152 0.86 -7.66 15.70
N ALA A 153 2.15 -7.54 16.00
CA ALA A 153 2.89 -8.56 16.75
C ALA A 153 2.28 -8.80 18.13
N LYS A 154 1.90 -7.73 18.84
CA LYS A 154 1.18 -7.83 20.13
C LYS A 154 -0.19 -8.50 19.97
N GLN A 155 -0.97 -8.12 18.96
CA GLN A 155 -2.26 -8.74 18.68
C GLN A 155 -2.11 -10.23 18.32
N GLN A 156 -1.08 -10.58 17.55
CA GLN A 156 -0.81 -11.96 17.18
C GLN A 156 -0.39 -12.80 18.39
N GLN A 157 0.42 -12.25 19.30
CA GLN A 157 0.71 -12.90 20.58
C GLN A 157 -0.56 -13.14 21.42
N GLN A 158 -1.50 -12.18 21.43
CA GLN A 158 -2.79 -12.35 22.11
C GLN A 158 -3.62 -13.45 21.43
N LEU A 159 -3.73 -13.45 20.10
CA LEU A 159 -4.43 -14.50 19.35
C LEU A 159 -3.80 -15.87 19.57
N ASP A 160 -2.47 -15.98 19.53
CA ASP A 160 -1.74 -17.21 19.79
C ASP A 160 -1.96 -17.72 21.21
N PHE A 161 -2.06 -16.83 22.20
CA PHE A 161 -2.46 -17.16 23.56
C PHE A 161 -3.86 -17.79 23.55
N PHE A 162 -4.85 -17.14 22.91
CA PHE A 162 -6.21 -17.68 22.81
C PHE A 162 -6.31 -19.00 22.04
N ILE A 163 -5.52 -19.17 20.97
CA ILE A 163 -5.49 -20.42 20.18
C ILE A 163 -4.83 -21.54 20.98
N ARG A 164 -3.72 -21.28 21.69
CA ARG A 164 -3.08 -22.29 22.57
C ARG A 164 -3.98 -22.72 23.72
N THR A 165 -4.90 -21.85 24.16
CA THR A 165 -5.93 -22.20 25.16
C THR A 165 -7.09 -23.05 24.62
N SER A 166 -7.00 -23.60 23.39
CA SER A 166 -7.93 -24.62 22.88
C SER A 166 -7.80 -25.99 23.57
N THR A 167 -6.77 -26.19 24.39
CA THR A 167 -6.86 -27.05 25.58
C THR A 167 -7.27 -26.15 26.74
N PRO A 168 -8.45 -26.36 27.37
CA PRO A 168 -8.87 -25.52 28.48
C PRO A 168 -7.77 -25.51 29.54
N PRO A 169 -7.24 -24.35 29.96
CA PRO A 169 -6.32 -24.33 31.08
C PRO A 169 -7.02 -24.96 32.30
N ALA A 170 -6.26 -25.67 33.13
CA ALA A 170 -6.80 -26.34 34.32
C ALA A 170 -7.58 -25.38 35.25
N GLU A 171 -7.32 -24.07 35.14
CA GLU A 171 -7.96 -23.01 35.90
C GLU A 171 -8.26 -21.81 34.99
N MET A 172 -9.53 -21.40 34.91
CA MET A 172 -9.96 -20.15 34.29
C MET A 172 -10.40 -19.19 35.38
N VAL A 173 -9.73 -18.04 35.51
CA VAL A 173 -10.04 -17.00 36.51
C VAL A 173 -10.57 -15.76 35.82
N PHE A 174 -11.67 -15.21 36.33
CA PHE A 174 -12.35 -14.02 35.80
C PHE A 174 -12.38 -12.93 36.88
N PHE A 175 -12.05 -11.69 36.51
CA PHE A 175 -12.07 -10.53 37.41
C PHE A 175 -13.37 -9.74 37.27
N GLU A 176 -13.57 -8.78 38.18
CA GLU A 176 -14.71 -7.86 38.11
C GLU A 176 -14.68 -7.08 36.79
N GLY A 177 -15.75 -7.19 36.00
CA GLY A 177 -15.85 -6.59 34.66
C GLY A 177 -15.75 -7.59 33.50
N ASP A 178 -15.28 -8.82 33.72
CA ASP A 178 -15.00 -9.82 32.69
C ASP A 178 -16.22 -10.66 32.26
N PHE A 179 -17.42 -10.08 32.30
CA PHE A 179 -18.69 -10.81 32.08
C PHE A 179 -18.73 -11.56 30.74
N TYR A 180 -18.32 -10.87 29.68
CA TYR A 180 -18.35 -11.43 28.34
C TYR A 180 -17.32 -12.56 28.19
N THR A 181 -16.12 -12.38 28.76
CA THR A 181 -15.06 -13.41 28.76
C THR A 181 -15.52 -14.67 29.50
N ALA A 182 -16.14 -14.52 30.67
CA ALA A 182 -16.69 -15.64 31.43
C ALA A 182 -17.81 -16.36 30.68
N ARG A 183 -18.72 -15.61 30.03
CA ARG A 183 -19.80 -16.15 29.19
C ARG A 183 -19.23 -16.96 28.02
N VAL A 184 -18.28 -16.41 27.26
CA VAL A 184 -17.66 -17.07 26.10
C VAL A 184 -16.90 -18.32 26.51
N ALA A 185 -16.15 -18.27 27.61
CA ALA A 185 -15.45 -19.45 28.13
C ALA A 185 -16.42 -20.60 28.44
N LEU A 186 -17.54 -20.30 29.11
CA LEU A 186 -18.56 -21.27 29.43
C LEU A 186 -19.25 -21.84 28.18
N GLU A 187 -19.59 -21.01 27.19
CA GLU A 187 -20.15 -21.48 25.92
C GLU A 187 -19.19 -22.37 25.15
N ASN A 188 -17.89 -22.04 25.14
CA ASN A 188 -16.89 -22.84 24.44
C ASN A 188 -16.74 -24.22 25.08
N LEU A 189 -16.85 -24.33 26.41
CA LEU A 189 -16.92 -25.62 27.10
C LEU A 189 -18.16 -26.42 26.68
N VAL A 190 -19.33 -25.78 26.60
CA VAL A 190 -20.55 -26.47 26.16
C VAL A 190 -20.48 -26.88 24.69
N ARG A 191 -19.91 -26.05 23.82
CA ARG A 191 -19.70 -26.37 22.38
C ARG A 191 -18.71 -27.52 22.16
N SER A 192 -17.77 -27.73 23.08
CA SER A 192 -16.76 -28.78 22.93
C SER A 192 -17.32 -30.18 23.21
N ALA A 193 -18.44 -30.28 23.93
CA ALA A 193 -19.12 -31.53 24.25
C ALA A 193 -19.45 -32.37 23.00
N ASN A 194 -19.38 -33.69 23.14
CA ASN A 194 -19.69 -34.65 22.07
C ASN A 194 -20.84 -35.59 22.43
N HIS A 195 -21.15 -35.75 23.72
CA HIS A 195 -22.13 -36.70 24.22
C HIS A 195 -23.11 -36.09 25.22
N ARG A 196 -22.61 -35.41 26.26
CA ARG A 196 -23.46 -34.86 27.32
C ARG A 196 -22.93 -33.58 27.94
N VAL A 197 -23.87 -32.73 28.36
CA VAL A 197 -23.62 -31.58 29.23
C VAL A 197 -24.54 -31.66 30.44
N ILE A 198 -23.96 -31.66 31.64
CA ILE A 198 -24.76 -31.65 32.88
C ILE A 198 -24.39 -30.42 33.70
N ILE A 199 -25.39 -29.64 34.10
CA ILE A 199 -25.23 -28.52 35.04
C ILE A 199 -25.83 -28.93 36.38
N ILE A 200 -25.10 -28.69 37.46
CA ILE A 200 -25.59 -28.80 38.84
C ILE A 200 -25.51 -27.41 39.44
N ASP A 201 -26.65 -26.71 39.50
CA ASP A 201 -26.74 -25.34 40.01
C ASP A 201 -28.09 -25.11 40.70
N GLY A 202 -28.05 -24.48 41.88
CA GLY A 202 -29.24 -24.14 42.64
C GLY A 202 -30.01 -22.94 42.09
N TYR A 203 -29.41 -22.17 41.18
CA TYR A 203 -29.96 -20.93 40.64
C TYR A 203 -30.07 -20.97 39.11
N VAL A 204 -31.05 -21.72 38.60
CA VAL A 204 -31.30 -21.85 37.16
C VAL A 204 -32.23 -20.74 36.68
N SER A 205 -31.87 -20.11 35.55
CA SER A 205 -32.69 -19.10 34.86
C SER A 205 -32.62 -19.29 33.34
N SER A 206 -33.33 -18.44 32.57
CA SER A 206 -33.24 -18.44 31.11
C SER A 206 -31.81 -18.23 30.58
N LEU A 207 -30.96 -17.51 31.33
CA LEU A 207 -29.55 -17.34 30.98
C LEU A 207 -28.79 -18.66 31.05
N THR A 208 -29.07 -19.49 32.06
CA THR A 208 -28.49 -20.84 32.18
C THR A 208 -28.86 -21.71 30.97
N LEU A 209 -30.13 -21.67 30.53
CA LEU A 209 -30.58 -22.42 29.36
C LEU A 209 -29.89 -21.93 28.08
N SER A 210 -29.76 -20.61 27.91
CA SER A 210 -29.07 -20.03 26.75
C SER A 210 -27.60 -20.43 26.62
N VAL A 211 -26.95 -20.81 27.72
CA VAL A 211 -25.60 -21.38 27.71
C VAL A 211 -25.63 -22.80 27.14
N LEU A 212 -26.62 -23.61 27.54
CA LEU A 212 -26.80 -24.97 27.04
C LEU A 212 -27.23 -24.99 25.58
N ASP A 213 -27.88 -23.93 25.11
CA ASP A 213 -28.40 -23.86 23.74
C ASP A 213 -27.30 -23.82 22.66
N VAL A 214 -26.06 -23.46 23.02
CA VAL A 214 -24.94 -23.44 22.07
C VAL A 214 -24.33 -24.82 21.82
N ARG A 215 -24.82 -25.88 22.48
CA ARG A 215 -24.32 -27.25 22.29
C ARG A 215 -24.60 -27.77 20.87
N LYS A 216 -23.89 -28.82 20.48
CA LYS A 216 -24.18 -29.53 19.21
C LYS A 216 -25.56 -30.22 19.30
N PRO A 217 -26.34 -30.30 18.22
CA PRO A 217 -27.72 -30.83 18.27
C PRO A 217 -27.87 -32.24 18.87
N GLU A 218 -26.87 -33.11 18.67
CA GLU A 218 -26.87 -34.51 19.16
C GLU A 218 -26.48 -34.64 20.65
N VAL A 219 -26.06 -33.55 21.29
CA VAL A 219 -25.56 -33.56 22.67
C VAL A 219 -26.71 -33.41 23.65
N SER A 220 -26.86 -34.38 24.53
CA SER A 220 -27.84 -34.33 25.61
C SER A 220 -27.51 -33.25 26.65
N ALA A 221 -28.53 -32.57 27.17
CA ALA A 221 -28.39 -31.58 28.24
C ALA A 221 -29.27 -31.94 29.44
N THR A 222 -28.69 -31.90 30.63
CA THR A 222 -29.40 -32.14 31.89
C THR A 222 -29.05 -31.07 32.92
N VAL A 223 -30.05 -30.58 33.65
CA VAL A 223 -29.89 -29.60 34.72
C VAL A 223 -30.42 -30.17 36.03
N TYR A 224 -29.55 -30.27 37.03
CA TYR A 224 -29.91 -30.58 38.41
C TYR A 224 -30.02 -29.29 39.23
N THR A 225 -31.14 -29.09 39.91
CA THR A 225 -31.40 -27.87 40.70
C THR A 225 -32.23 -28.15 41.97
N ILE A 226 -32.37 -27.13 42.85
CA ILE A 226 -33.04 -27.24 44.16
C ILE A 226 -34.53 -27.57 44.02
N GLY A 227 -35.20 -27.06 42.99
CA GLY A 227 -36.65 -27.21 42.86
C GLY A 227 -37.17 -27.12 41.43
N VAL A 228 -38.07 -28.04 41.09
CA VAL A 228 -38.84 -28.11 39.84
C VAL A 228 -40.30 -27.73 40.08
N GLY A 229 -40.53 -26.60 40.76
CA GLY A 229 -41.88 -26.09 41.04
C GLY A 229 -42.56 -25.49 39.79
N GLN A 230 -43.79 -24.98 39.95
CA GLN A 230 -44.57 -24.42 38.83
C GLN A 230 -43.82 -23.33 38.03
N GLY A 231 -43.03 -22.48 38.69
CA GLY A 231 -42.26 -21.44 38.01
C GLY A 231 -41.20 -22.01 37.07
N MET A 232 -40.51 -23.07 37.52
CA MET A 232 -39.52 -23.76 36.69
C MET A 232 -40.17 -24.50 35.53
N GLN A 233 -41.31 -25.15 35.77
CA GLN A 233 -42.05 -25.81 34.71
C GLN A 233 -42.45 -24.82 33.60
N ARG A 234 -42.96 -23.64 33.96
CA ARG A 234 -43.28 -22.61 32.97
C ARG A 234 -42.06 -22.15 32.17
N LEU A 235 -40.91 -22.02 32.82
CA LEU A 235 -39.65 -21.66 32.15
C LEU A 235 -39.24 -22.75 31.14
N MET A 236 -39.37 -24.03 31.49
CA MET A 236 -39.07 -25.13 30.57
C MET A 236 -40.08 -25.18 29.42
N ASP A 237 -41.38 -25.07 29.71
CA ASP A 237 -42.42 -25.08 28.69
C ASP A 237 -42.24 -23.94 27.68
N GLU A 238 -41.80 -22.75 28.15
CA GLU A 238 -41.47 -21.63 27.28
C GLU A 238 -40.19 -21.86 26.47
N HIS A 239 -39.16 -22.46 27.07
CA HIS A 239 -37.91 -22.82 26.37
C HIS A 239 -38.16 -23.88 25.29
N ASP A 240 -38.82 -24.99 25.61
CA ASP A 240 -39.15 -26.07 24.66
C ASP A 240 -40.01 -25.56 23.49
N ARG A 241 -40.89 -24.57 23.76
CA ARG A 241 -41.66 -23.91 22.70
C ARG A 241 -40.77 -23.09 21.74
N LEU A 242 -39.74 -22.43 22.26
CA LEU A 242 -38.82 -21.60 21.46
C LEU A 242 -37.74 -22.43 20.77
N PHE A 243 -37.33 -23.55 21.36
CA PHE A 243 -36.24 -24.42 20.92
C PHE A 243 -36.66 -25.90 20.87
N PRO A 244 -37.62 -26.27 20.00
CA PRO A 244 -38.22 -27.61 19.99
C PRO A 244 -37.22 -28.74 19.70
N ASP A 245 -36.15 -28.45 18.97
CA ASP A 245 -35.11 -29.40 18.62
C ASP A 245 -33.96 -29.45 19.65
N ASN A 246 -34.06 -28.71 20.76
CA ASN A 246 -32.98 -28.52 21.72
C ASN A 246 -33.42 -28.73 23.18
N HIS A 247 -34.22 -29.77 23.41
CA HIS A 247 -34.77 -30.09 24.73
C HIS A 247 -33.70 -30.25 25.82
N ILE A 248 -33.96 -29.69 27.00
CA ILE A 248 -33.11 -29.75 28.18
C ILE A 248 -33.87 -30.48 29.30
N ASP A 249 -33.32 -31.60 29.78
CA ASP A 249 -33.92 -32.34 30.90
C ASP A 249 -33.64 -31.61 32.22
N ILE A 250 -34.66 -31.38 33.03
CA ILE A 250 -34.50 -30.73 34.34
C ILE A 250 -34.94 -31.65 35.48
N ARG A 251 -34.08 -31.78 36.47
CA ARG A 251 -34.27 -32.70 37.60
C ARG A 251 -34.05 -31.97 38.92
N LYS A 252 -34.84 -32.36 39.91
CA LYS A 252 -34.58 -31.99 41.29
C LYS A 252 -33.44 -32.87 41.82
N TRP A 253 -32.39 -32.28 42.36
CA TRP A 253 -31.32 -33.06 43.01
C TRP A 253 -31.81 -33.69 44.33
N ARG A 254 -31.24 -34.85 44.71
CA ARG A 254 -31.57 -35.52 45.98
C ARG A 254 -30.87 -34.90 47.18
N ASN A 255 -29.57 -34.60 47.04
CA ASN A 255 -28.78 -33.91 48.06
C ASN A 255 -28.34 -32.56 47.50
N GLU A 256 -28.52 -31.50 48.28
CA GLU A 256 -28.15 -30.15 47.84
C GLU A 256 -26.63 -29.99 47.78
N SER A 257 -26.13 -29.49 46.65
CA SER A 257 -24.75 -29.04 46.50
C SER A 257 -24.69 -27.53 46.73
N HIS A 258 -23.79 -27.08 47.61
CA HIS A 258 -23.50 -25.66 47.76
C HIS A 258 -22.72 -25.11 46.56
N ASP A 259 -21.85 -25.95 45.99
CA ASP A 259 -20.99 -25.61 44.85
C ASP A 259 -21.69 -25.92 43.53
N ARG A 260 -21.27 -25.22 42.48
CA ARG A 260 -21.81 -25.42 41.14
C ARG A 260 -20.86 -26.31 40.36
N TRP A 261 -21.43 -27.26 39.64
CA TRP A 261 -20.66 -28.19 38.84
C TRP A 261 -21.14 -28.15 37.39
N LEU A 262 -20.17 -28.26 36.49
CA LEU A 262 -20.42 -28.44 35.07
C LEU A 262 -19.70 -29.71 34.63
N ILE A 263 -20.43 -30.59 33.94
CA ILE A 263 -19.87 -31.81 33.38
C ILE A 263 -19.96 -31.70 31.87
N ILE A 264 -18.83 -31.89 31.20
CA ILE A 264 -18.71 -31.95 29.74
C ILE A 264 -18.19 -33.34 29.40
N ASP A 265 -19.04 -34.19 28.80
CA ASP A 265 -18.76 -35.60 28.54
C ASP A 265 -18.32 -36.34 29.81
N ASP A 266 -17.04 -36.69 29.92
CA ASP A 266 -16.43 -37.37 31.08
C ASP A 266 -15.56 -36.43 31.94
N THR A 267 -15.66 -35.12 31.71
CA THR A 267 -14.85 -34.10 32.38
C THR A 267 -15.68 -33.31 33.38
N LEU A 268 -15.19 -33.18 34.62
CA LEU A 268 -15.85 -32.45 35.70
C LEU A 268 -15.19 -31.08 35.91
N TYR A 269 -16.00 -30.04 36.01
CA TYR A 269 -15.58 -28.68 36.34
C TYR A 269 -16.28 -28.17 37.60
N HIS A 270 -15.52 -27.54 38.48
CA HIS A 270 -16.05 -26.73 39.58
C HIS A 270 -16.24 -25.29 39.11
N CYS A 271 -17.39 -24.70 39.39
CA CYS A 271 -17.72 -23.32 39.03
C CYS A 271 -17.94 -22.48 40.31
N GLY A 272 -17.06 -21.50 40.53
CA GLY A 272 -17.15 -20.57 41.65
C GLY A 272 -18.29 -19.54 41.55
N HIS A 273 -19.06 -19.58 40.46
CA HIS A 273 -20.22 -18.73 40.24
C HIS A 273 -21.36 -19.55 39.62
N SER A 274 -22.60 -19.05 39.76
CA SER A 274 -23.74 -19.66 39.07
C SER A 274 -23.60 -19.54 37.56
N LEU A 275 -24.05 -20.55 36.83
CA LEU A 275 -23.95 -20.62 35.36
C LEU A 275 -25.01 -19.76 34.65
N ASN A 276 -25.72 -18.91 35.39
CA ASN A 276 -26.65 -17.90 34.89
C ASN A 276 -25.96 -16.63 34.33
N ALA A 277 -24.75 -16.77 33.78
CA ALA A 277 -23.90 -15.67 33.31
C ALA A 277 -23.41 -14.69 34.39
N ASN A 278 -23.40 -15.09 35.68
CA ASN A 278 -22.87 -14.26 36.76
C ASN A 278 -21.33 -14.25 36.87
N GLY A 279 -20.61 -14.98 36.00
CA GLY A 279 -19.15 -14.94 35.97
C GLY A 279 -18.64 -13.54 35.63
N GLY A 280 -17.59 -13.07 36.31
CA GLY A 280 -17.02 -11.74 36.11
C GLY A 280 -17.79 -10.58 36.80
N HIS A 281 -18.89 -10.84 37.52
CA HIS A 281 -19.49 -9.85 38.45
C HIS A 281 -18.61 -9.59 39.67
N LYS A 282 -17.92 -10.63 40.11
CA LYS A 282 -16.87 -10.62 41.13
C LYS A 282 -15.80 -11.61 40.69
N ILE A 283 -14.66 -11.59 41.38
CA ILE A 283 -13.60 -12.58 41.17
C ILE A 283 -14.20 -13.98 41.29
N SER A 284 -14.04 -14.80 40.26
CA SER A 284 -14.60 -16.15 40.19
C SER A 284 -13.75 -17.03 39.26
N ALA A 285 -13.91 -18.34 39.36
CA ALA A 285 -13.15 -19.28 38.55
C ALA A 285 -13.97 -20.48 38.10
N ILE A 286 -13.57 -21.06 36.97
CA ILE A 286 -13.97 -22.39 36.53
C ILE A 286 -12.71 -23.27 36.55
N THR A 287 -12.75 -24.34 37.32
CA THR A 287 -11.59 -25.20 37.59
C THR A 287 -11.87 -26.61 37.11
N LEU A 288 -10.93 -27.17 36.35
CA LEU A 288 -10.95 -28.56 35.93
C LEU A 288 -10.65 -29.47 37.13
N MET A 289 -11.52 -30.44 37.39
CA MET A 289 -11.35 -31.40 38.46
C MET A 289 -10.69 -32.68 37.93
N GLY A 290 -9.73 -33.23 38.67
CA GLY A 290 -9.14 -34.54 38.38
C GLY A 290 -10.02 -35.73 38.77
N THR A 291 -11.18 -35.48 39.39
CA THR A 291 -12.12 -36.50 39.86
C THR A 291 -13.15 -36.83 38.79
N SER A 292 -13.54 -38.11 38.69
CA SER A 292 -14.61 -38.54 37.78
C SER A 292 -15.95 -37.84 38.10
N PRO A 293 -16.72 -37.41 37.07
CA PRO A 293 -18.06 -36.86 37.23
C PRO A 293 -19.00 -37.76 38.05
N GLU A 294 -18.85 -39.08 37.94
CA GLU A 294 -19.70 -40.07 38.60
C GLU A 294 -19.67 -39.96 40.14
N VAL A 295 -18.57 -39.46 40.70
CA VAL A 295 -18.46 -39.21 42.15
C VAL A 295 -19.48 -38.16 42.60
N ILE A 296 -19.67 -37.10 41.83
CA ILE A 296 -20.65 -36.04 42.12
C ILE A 296 -22.05 -36.51 41.76
N LEU A 297 -22.23 -37.12 40.57
CA LEU A 297 -23.54 -37.60 40.12
C LEU A 297 -24.15 -38.60 41.12
N SER A 298 -23.37 -39.53 41.66
CA SER A 298 -23.85 -40.48 42.68
C SER A 298 -24.41 -39.85 43.97
N LYS A 299 -24.13 -38.57 44.22
CA LYS A 299 -24.67 -37.81 45.36
C LYS A 299 -25.87 -36.95 44.98
N VAL A 300 -25.97 -36.55 43.72
CA VAL A 300 -26.98 -35.61 43.21
C VAL A 300 -28.19 -36.36 42.64
N GLU A 301 -27.98 -37.54 42.04
CA GLU A 301 -29.01 -38.42 41.45
C GLU A 301 -29.85 -39.20 42.47
#